data_AF-A0A2R5LE40-F1
#
_entry.id   AF-A0A2R5LE40-F1
#
_cell.length_a   1.000
_cell.length_b   1.000
_cell.length_c   1.000
_cell.angle_alpha   90.00
_cell.angle_beta   90.00
_cell.angle_gamma   90.00
#
_symmetry.space_group_name_H-M   'P 1'
#
loop_
_entity.id
_entity.type
_entity.pdbx_description
1 polymer ?
#
loop_
_entity_poly.entity_id
_entity_poly.type
_entity_poly.pdbx_seq_one_letter_code
_entity_poly.pdbx_strand_id
1 'polypeptide(L)'
;DTSVANSNVVDWPGPHDFRVAFQDQEEIKKNMTWTFSEQLRKLYVSLSVACPVHFDTETCPPEGSTICVVPVYKDYNHRLDAVRCCPSHSRRSAENELSLEHWITCDNRSTQYFEDSANQNRLCLTVPFEDSAPHDNLKVTYRFRFMCRNTCYGGPNRRSTQVIFILRSPDGTDLGRSVVEVKVCASPGRDRKREEEHALRDAKLEHPEPPTPGTSTGNSGATKRKYTLHTNSKSVYKMLLKLNAGCDLQVGEKRMRNARSIGEMLKISSSESSSE
;
A
#
# COMPACT_ATOMS: atom_id res chain seq x y z
N ASP A 1 -19.54 -8.17 10.14
CA ASP A 1 -18.21 -8.63 10.59
C ASP A 1 -17.20 -8.47 9.46
N THR A 2 -16.06 -7.83 9.75
CA THR A 2 -14.92 -7.61 8.86
C THR A 2 -13.64 -8.23 9.44
N SER A 3 -13.75 -9.18 10.36
CA SER A 3 -12.64 -9.85 11.06
C SER A 3 -11.56 -10.42 10.13
N VAL A 4 -11.92 -10.84 8.92
CA VAL A 4 -10.97 -11.25 7.86
C VAL A 4 -9.90 -10.18 7.57
N ALA A 5 -10.24 -8.90 7.74
CA ALA A 5 -9.35 -7.77 7.50
C ALA A 5 -8.29 -7.59 8.61
N ASN A 6 -8.40 -8.28 9.75
CA ASN A 6 -7.48 -8.12 10.88
C ASN A 6 -6.12 -8.81 10.66
N SER A 7 -6.02 -9.73 9.69
CA SER A 7 -4.78 -10.37 9.26
C SER A 7 -4.35 -9.90 7.87
N ASN A 8 -3.22 -10.41 7.39
CA ASN A 8 -2.88 -10.29 5.98
C ASN A 8 -3.95 -11.02 5.14
N VAL A 9 -4.46 -10.37 4.10
CA VAL A 9 -5.50 -10.89 3.22
C VAL A 9 -4.91 -11.00 1.83
N VAL A 10 -5.22 -12.10 1.17
CA VAL A 10 -4.86 -12.36 -0.22
C VAL A 10 -6.12 -12.36 -1.09
N ASP A 11 -5.95 -12.15 -2.39
CA ASP A 11 -7.03 -12.31 -3.35
C ASP A 11 -7.62 -13.73 -3.26
N TRP A 12 -8.94 -13.82 -3.29
CA TRP A 12 -9.69 -15.06 -3.33
C TRP A 12 -10.91 -14.86 -4.23
N PRO A 13 -10.85 -15.31 -5.50
CA PRO A 13 -11.96 -15.07 -6.44
C PRO A 13 -13.27 -15.73 -6.00
N GLY A 14 -13.19 -16.80 -5.21
CA GLY A 14 -14.37 -17.50 -4.69
C GLY A 14 -15.20 -18.19 -5.79
N PRO A 15 -16.39 -18.70 -5.45
CA PRO A 15 -17.23 -19.49 -6.36
C PRO A 15 -17.71 -18.75 -7.62
N HIS A 16 -17.73 -17.42 -7.61
CA HIS A 16 -18.22 -16.59 -8.72
C HIS A 16 -17.09 -15.95 -9.55
N ASP A 17 -15.82 -16.32 -9.29
CA ASP A 17 -14.63 -15.70 -9.88
C ASP A 17 -14.65 -14.16 -9.79
N PHE A 18 -14.89 -13.67 -8.57
CA PHE A 18 -14.97 -12.25 -8.26
C PHE A 18 -13.63 -11.56 -8.54
N ARG A 19 -13.67 -10.56 -9.43
CA ARG A 19 -12.52 -9.77 -9.85
C ARG A 19 -12.78 -8.29 -9.67
N VAL A 20 -11.73 -7.56 -9.32
CA VAL A 20 -11.72 -6.09 -9.27
C VAL A 20 -10.76 -5.61 -10.33
N ALA A 21 -11.27 -4.77 -11.24
CA ALA A 21 -10.52 -4.25 -12.37
C ALA A 21 -10.60 -2.72 -12.42
N PHE A 22 -9.60 -2.13 -13.03
CA PHE A 22 -9.51 -0.70 -13.33
C PHE A 22 -9.36 -0.56 -14.83
N GLN A 23 -9.94 0.49 -15.41
CA GLN A 23 -9.82 0.71 -16.85
C GLN A 23 -8.34 0.84 -17.25
N ASP A 24 -7.96 0.08 -18.28
CA ASP A 24 -6.63 0.12 -18.87
C ASP A 24 -6.27 1.53 -19.35
N GLN A 25 -5.04 1.92 -19.08
CA GLN A 25 -4.49 3.20 -19.48
C GLN A 25 -3.31 2.98 -20.40
N GLU A 26 -3.51 3.25 -21.70
CA GLU A 26 -2.50 3.07 -22.76
C GLU A 26 -1.21 3.86 -22.49
N GLU A 27 -1.33 5.04 -21.87
CA GLU A 27 -0.20 5.90 -21.55
C GLU A 27 -0.36 6.63 -20.20
N ILE A 28 0.70 6.62 -19.38
CA ILE A 28 0.73 7.31 -18.10
C ILE A 28 0.98 8.81 -18.33
N LYS A 29 -0.09 9.60 -18.39
CA LYS A 29 -0.01 11.06 -18.58
C LYS A 29 0.29 11.80 -17.27
N LYS A 30 0.94 12.97 -17.37
CA LYS A 30 1.30 13.80 -16.20
C LYS A 30 0.08 14.32 -15.42
N ASN A 31 -1.05 14.52 -16.08
CA ASN A 31 -2.28 15.09 -15.52
C ASN A 31 -3.34 14.04 -15.14
N MET A 32 -2.99 12.75 -15.12
CA MET A 32 -3.93 11.71 -14.72
C MET A 32 -4.31 11.88 -13.25
N THR A 33 -5.62 11.87 -13.00
CA THR A 33 -6.18 11.95 -11.67
C THR A 33 -6.23 10.61 -10.96
N TRP A 34 -6.09 9.51 -11.70
CA TRP A 34 -5.86 8.18 -11.15
C TRP A 34 -5.19 7.28 -12.20
N THR A 35 -4.46 6.27 -11.75
CA THR A 35 -3.86 5.24 -12.59
C THR A 35 -3.64 3.97 -11.76
N PHE A 36 -3.81 2.80 -12.38
CA PHE A 36 -3.59 1.51 -11.72
C PHE A 36 -2.34 0.83 -12.28
N SER A 37 -1.48 0.35 -11.39
CA SER A 37 -0.32 -0.46 -11.74
C SER A 37 -0.66 -1.93 -11.54
N GLU A 38 -0.79 -2.67 -12.64
CA GLU A 38 -0.93 -4.14 -12.60
C GLU A 38 0.29 -4.79 -11.95
N GLN A 39 1.49 -4.32 -12.29
CA GLN A 39 2.76 -4.84 -11.76
C GLN A 39 2.81 -4.77 -10.23
N LEU A 40 2.33 -3.68 -9.63
CA LEU A 40 2.36 -3.46 -8.19
C LEU A 40 1.04 -3.81 -7.49
N ARG A 41 0.00 -4.19 -8.26
CA ARG A 41 -1.40 -4.26 -7.80
C ARG A 41 -1.80 -3.04 -6.96
N LYS A 42 -1.49 -1.85 -7.50
CA LYS A 42 -1.53 -0.59 -6.75
C LYS A 42 -2.24 0.53 -7.51
N LEU A 43 -3.29 1.06 -6.90
CA LEU A 43 -4.00 2.26 -7.36
C LEU A 43 -3.31 3.51 -6.85
N TYR A 44 -3.02 4.43 -7.76
CA TYR A 44 -2.60 5.79 -7.45
C TYR A 44 -3.74 6.73 -7.82
N VAL A 45 -4.16 7.59 -6.90
CA VAL A 45 -5.37 8.40 -7.08
C VAL A 45 -5.20 9.79 -6.45
N SER A 46 -5.78 10.79 -7.08
CA SER A 46 -5.83 12.16 -6.59
C SER A 46 -6.93 12.31 -5.53
N LEU A 47 -6.65 13.15 -4.54
CA LEU A 47 -7.59 13.46 -3.46
C LEU A 47 -8.97 13.87 -4.02
N SER A 48 -10.03 13.25 -3.52
CA SER A 48 -11.43 13.59 -3.79
C SER A 48 -11.88 13.49 -5.25
N VAL A 49 -11.09 12.86 -6.13
CA VAL A 49 -11.49 12.60 -7.52
C VAL A 49 -12.21 11.26 -7.62
N ALA A 50 -13.28 11.22 -8.40
CA ALA A 50 -13.99 9.99 -8.72
C ALA A 50 -13.08 9.03 -9.51
N CYS A 51 -12.90 7.83 -8.97
CA CYS A 51 -12.17 6.73 -9.58
C CYS A 51 -13.17 5.60 -9.87
N PRO A 52 -13.40 5.26 -11.15
CA PRO A 52 -14.23 4.11 -11.50
C PRO A 52 -13.50 2.82 -11.12
N VAL A 53 -14.22 1.92 -10.46
CA VAL A 53 -13.76 0.57 -10.11
C VAL A 53 -14.79 -0.40 -10.64
N HIS A 54 -14.31 -1.35 -11.43
CA HIS A 54 -15.13 -2.38 -12.06
C HIS A 54 -15.07 -3.64 -11.18
N PHE A 55 -16.22 -4.24 -10.99
CA PHE A 55 -16.38 -5.50 -10.28
C PHE A 55 -17.00 -6.49 -11.25
N ASP A 56 -16.31 -7.58 -11.51
CA ASP A 56 -16.71 -8.60 -12.46
C ASP A 56 -16.87 -9.95 -11.76
N THR A 57 -17.82 -10.75 -12.23
CA THR A 57 -18.02 -12.15 -11.86
C THR A 57 -18.19 -12.98 -13.13
N GLU A 58 -17.89 -14.27 -13.07
CA GLU A 58 -18.12 -15.21 -14.17
C GLU A 58 -19.54 -15.81 -14.12
N THR A 59 -20.10 -15.95 -12.92
CA THR A 59 -21.47 -16.42 -12.70
C THR A 59 -22.22 -15.45 -11.80
N CYS A 60 -23.53 -15.30 -12.01
CA CYS A 60 -24.35 -14.38 -11.23
C CYS A 60 -24.31 -14.75 -9.73
N PRO A 61 -23.90 -13.84 -8.85
CA PRO A 61 -24.03 -14.06 -7.41
C PRO A 61 -25.51 -14.03 -7.00
N PRO A 62 -25.85 -14.51 -5.78
CA PRO A 62 -27.21 -14.45 -5.25
C PRO A 62 -27.79 -13.02 -5.29
N GLU A 63 -29.08 -12.89 -5.59
CA GLU A 63 -29.81 -11.60 -5.56
C GLU A 63 -29.65 -10.93 -4.19
N GLY A 64 -29.46 -9.61 -4.16
CA GLY A 64 -29.17 -8.86 -2.95
C GLY A 64 -27.72 -8.95 -2.47
N SER A 65 -26.81 -9.55 -3.25
CA SER A 65 -25.37 -9.54 -2.93
C SER A 65 -24.82 -8.12 -2.88
N THR A 66 -23.82 -7.89 -2.03
CA THR A 66 -23.20 -6.58 -1.84
C THR A 66 -21.68 -6.67 -1.94
N ILE A 67 -21.05 -5.56 -2.30
CA ILE A 67 -19.61 -5.37 -2.19
C ILE A 67 -19.34 -4.59 -0.90
N CYS A 68 -18.67 -5.22 0.06
CA CYS A 68 -18.13 -4.55 1.23
C CYS A 68 -16.72 -4.02 0.94
N VAL A 69 -16.51 -2.74 1.19
CA VAL A 69 -15.24 -2.03 0.96
C VAL A 69 -14.60 -1.73 2.30
N VAL A 70 -13.44 -2.33 2.54
CA VAL A 70 -12.78 -2.34 3.85
C VAL A 70 -11.37 -1.72 3.74
N PRO A 71 -11.22 -0.44 4.13
CA PRO A 71 -9.91 0.19 4.28
C PRO A 71 -9.09 -0.42 5.41
N VAL A 72 -7.82 -0.71 5.14
CA VAL A 72 -6.87 -1.26 6.10
C VAL A 72 -5.49 -0.63 5.91
N TYR A 73 -4.67 -0.61 6.96
CA TYR A 73 -3.23 -0.41 6.78
C TYR A 73 -2.58 -1.71 6.32
N LYS A 74 -1.56 -1.60 5.46
CA LYS A 74 -0.76 -2.73 4.97
C LYS A 74 0.19 -3.25 6.06
N ASP A 75 0.71 -2.35 6.89
CA ASP A 75 1.62 -2.69 7.99
C ASP A 75 0.85 -3.44 9.09
N TYR A 76 1.38 -4.59 9.49
CA TYR A 76 0.81 -5.43 10.54
C TYR A 76 0.64 -4.70 11.87
N ASN A 77 1.58 -3.80 12.23
CA ASN A 77 1.53 -3.06 13.49
C ASN A 77 0.34 -2.09 13.57
N HIS A 78 -0.21 -1.70 12.42
CA HIS A 78 -1.33 -0.78 12.30
C HIS A 78 -2.57 -1.45 11.69
N ARG A 79 -2.55 -2.77 11.46
CA ARG A 79 -3.58 -3.46 10.69
C ARG A 79 -4.97 -3.31 11.30
N LEU A 80 -5.02 -3.29 12.64
CA LEU A 80 -6.26 -3.17 13.40
C LEU A 80 -6.76 -1.72 13.49
N ASP A 81 -5.89 -0.73 13.34
CA ASP A 81 -6.28 0.68 13.34
C ASP A 81 -7.25 0.98 12.19
N ALA A 82 -8.30 1.73 12.49
CA ALA A 82 -9.20 2.25 11.47
C ALA A 82 -8.49 3.28 10.57
N VAL A 83 -8.67 3.17 9.25
CA VAL A 83 -8.20 4.18 8.30
C VAL A 83 -9.24 5.30 8.24
N ARG A 84 -8.88 6.48 8.77
CA ARG A 84 -9.78 7.64 8.87
C ARG A 84 -9.25 8.86 8.14
N CYS A 85 -10.15 9.75 7.78
CA CYS A 85 -9.80 11.11 7.39
C CYS A 85 -9.10 11.85 8.53
N CYS A 86 -8.18 12.76 8.19
CA CYS A 86 -7.57 13.61 9.21
C CYS A 86 -8.56 14.69 9.67
N PRO A 87 -8.35 15.32 10.85
CA PRO A 87 -9.26 16.33 11.39
C PRO A 87 -9.55 17.51 10.44
N SER A 88 -8.60 17.86 9.57
CA SER A 88 -8.79 18.95 8.60
C SER A 88 -9.71 18.58 7.44
N HIS A 89 -9.78 17.29 7.06
CA HIS A 89 -10.64 16.80 5.99
C HIS A 89 -12.00 16.32 6.52
N SER A 90 -12.07 15.77 7.74
CA SER A 90 -13.34 15.35 8.35
C SER A 90 -14.24 16.51 8.81
N ARG A 91 -13.74 17.75 8.82
CA ARG A 91 -14.55 18.94 9.17
C ARG A 91 -15.29 19.59 7.99
N ARG A 92 -15.09 19.11 6.75
CA ARG A 92 -15.41 19.88 5.53
C ARG A 92 -16.72 19.52 4.80
N SER A 93 -17.55 18.61 5.29
CA SER A 93 -18.81 18.27 4.61
C SER A 93 -19.95 18.17 5.63
N ALA A 94 -21.15 18.64 5.27
CA ALA A 94 -22.25 18.90 6.21
C ALA A 94 -23.44 17.95 6.05
N GLU A 95 -23.32 16.90 5.22
CA GLU A 95 -24.49 16.10 4.82
C GLU A 95 -24.63 14.74 5.54
N ASN A 96 -23.62 14.26 6.27
CA ASN A 96 -23.74 13.07 7.14
C ASN A 96 -22.52 12.94 8.06
N GLU A 97 -22.66 13.03 9.40
CA GLU A 97 -21.52 13.06 10.33
C GLU A 97 -20.61 11.82 10.21
N LEU A 98 -21.18 10.63 10.00
CA LEU A 98 -20.41 9.40 9.85
C LEU A 98 -19.56 9.39 8.58
N SER A 99 -20.08 9.85 7.43
CA SER A 99 -19.33 9.80 6.17
C SER A 99 -18.10 10.72 6.16
N LEU A 100 -18.02 11.67 7.10
CA LEU A 100 -16.89 12.61 7.22
C LEU A 100 -15.60 11.95 7.70
N GLU A 101 -15.72 10.92 8.53
CA GLU A 101 -14.55 10.19 9.04
C GLU A 101 -14.07 9.13 8.05
N HIS A 102 -14.94 8.67 7.15
CA HIS A 102 -14.61 7.63 6.18
C HIS A 102 -13.54 8.12 5.21
N TRP A 103 -12.50 7.30 5.06
CA TRP A 103 -11.43 7.58 4.10
C TRP A 103 -11.87 7.39 2.65
N ILE A 104 -12.87 6.55 2.41
CA ILE A 104 -13.44 6.25 1.09
C ILE A 104 -14.92 6.62 1.10
N THR A 105 -15.37 7.28 0.04
CA THR A 105 -16.78 7.52 -0.26
C THR A 105 -17.14 6.98 -1.64
N CYS A 106 -18.43 6.80 -1.90
CA CYS A 106 -18.94 6.36 -3.19
C CYS A 106 -20.08 7.29 -3.65
N ASP A 107 -20.12 7.57 -4.96
CA ASP A 107 -21.12 8.46 -5.56
C ASP A 107 -22.52 7.79 -5.67
N ASN A 108 -22.65 6.48 -5.42
CA ASN A 108 -23.93 5.78 -5.49
C ASN A 108 -24.80 6.08 -4.25
N ARG A 109 -26.07 6.41 -4.46
CA ARG A 109 -27.04 6.74 -3.40
C ARG A 109 -27.41 5.56 -2.49
N SER A 110 -27.29 4.33 -2.98
CA SER A 110 -27.52 3.10 -2.23
C SER A 110 -26.31 2.68 -1.38
N THR A 111 -25.26 3.51 -1.33
CA THR A 111 -24.09 3.24 -0.49
C THR A 111 -24.47 3.34 0.99
N GLN A 112 -24.17 2.30 1.76
CA GLN A 112 -24.35 2.31 3.21
C GLN A 112 -22.99 2.43 3.89
N TYR A 113 -22.84 3.40 4.77
CA TYR A 113 -21.64 3.61 5.57
C TYR A 113 -21.88 3.04 6.96
N PHE A 114 -20.90 2.31 7.50
CA PHE A 114 -21.02 1.73 8.83
C PHE A 114 -19.68 1.63 9.54
N GLU A 115 -19.75 1.56 10.87
CA GLU A 115 -18.62 1.28 11.74
C GLU A 115 -18.72 -0.16 12.26
N ASP A 116 -17.68 -0.95 12.05
CA ASP A 116 -17.56 -2.29 12.63
C ASP A 116 -16.94 -2.20 14.02
N SER A 117 -17.81 -2.02 15.02
CA SER A 117 -17.41 -1.91 16.44
C SER A 117 -16.76 -3.18 17.00
N ALA A 118 -17.05 -4.34 16.41
CA ALA A 118 -16.40 -5.60 16.80
C ALA A 118 -14.93 -5.66 16.34
N ASN A 119 -14.55 -4.86 15.34
CA ASN A 119 -13.23 -4.86 14.71
C ASN A 119 -12.53 -3.50 14.84
N GLN A 120 -12.44 -3.00 16.08
CA GLN A 120 -11.77 -1.73 16.44
C GLN A 120 -12.34 -0.50 15.72
N ASN A 121 -13.66 -0.41 15.63
CA ASN A 121 -14.36 0.76 15.10
C ASN A 121 -13.91 1.07 13.66
N ARG A 122 -13.79 0.01 12.85
CA ARG A 122 -13.33 0.10 11.46
C ARG A 122 -14.45 0.69 10.60
N LEU A 123 -14.12 1.76 9.89
CA LEU A 123 -15.06 2.45 8.99
C LEU A 123 -15.08 1.75 7.63
N CYS A 124 -16.25 1.23 7.25
CA CYS A 124 -16.47 0.45 6.03
C CYS A 124 -17.69 0.97 5.27
N LEU A 125 -17.81 0.62 4.00
CA LEU A 125 -19.05 0.87 3.25
C LEU A 125 -19.48 -0.36 2.48
N THR A 126 -20.77 -0.44 2.15
CA THR A 126 -21.31 -1.41 1.21
C THR A 126 -21.97 -0.72 0.04
N VAL A 127 -21.90 -1.37 -1.13
CA VAL A 127 -22.65 -1.02 -2.33
C VAL A 127 -23.28 -2.29 -2.92
N PRO A 128 -24.45 -2.23 -3.57
CA PRO A 128 -25.08 -3.43 -4.13
C PRO A 128 -24.28 -4.02 -5.30
N PHE A 129 -24.30 -5.33 -5.48
CA PHE A 129 -23.80 -6.00 -6.69
C PHE A 129 -24.97 -6.23 -7.66
N GLU A 130 -25.59 -5.15 -8.12
CA GLU A 130 -26.72 -5.19 -9.04
C GLU A 130 -26.55 -4.03 -10.02
N ASP A 131 -26.58 -4.29 -11.32
CA ASP A 131 -26.66 -3.22 -12.31
C ASP A 131 -28.10 -2.67 -12.32
N SER A 132 -28.23 -1.38 -12.57
CA SER A 132 -29.49 -0.73 -12.89
C SER A 132 -30.15 -1.27 -14.17
N ALA A 133 -29.40 -1.96 -15.03
CA ALA A 133 -29.88 -2.58 -16.25
C ALA A 133 -30.18 -4.09 -16.04
N PRO A 134 -31.39 -4.58 -16.37
CA PRO A 134 -31.90 -5.89 -15.97
C PRO A 134 -31.23 -7.13 -16.64
N HIS A 135 -30.12 -6.97 -17.37
CA HIS A 135 -29.59 -8.01 -18.24
C HIS A 135 -28.07 -8.29 -18.12
N ASP A 136 -27.32 -7.55 -17.30
CA ASP A 136 -25.87 -7.78 -17.10
C ASP A 136 -25.49 -7.73 -15.62
N ASN A 137 -26.00 -8.69 -14.85
CA ASN A 137 -25.70 -8.82 -13.40
C ASN A 137 -24.31 -9.43 -13.13
N LEU A 138 -23.44 -9.50 -14.13
CA LEU A 138 -22.09 -10.04 -14.00
C LEU A 138 -21.08 -8.93 -13.72
N LYS A 139 -21.44 -7.67 -14.00
CA LYS A 139 -20.53 -6.53 -13.95
C LYS A 139 -21.20 -5.32 -13.33
N VAL A 140 -20.52 -4.68 -12.38
CA VAL A 140 -20.96 -3.39 -11.83
C VAL A 140 -19.79 -2.43 -11.74
N THR A 141 -20.07 -1.13 -11.94
CA THR A 141 -19.04 -0.08 -11.86
C THR A 141 -19.43 0.97 -10.84
N TYR A 142 -18.55 1.19 -9.87
CA TYR A 142 -18.73 2.23 -8.85
C TYR A 142 -17.67 3.31 -8.95
N ARG A 143 -18.06 4.55 -8.67
CA ARG A 143 -17.14 5.68 -8.59
C ARG A 143 -16.82 5.95 -7.13
N PHE A 144 -15.64 5.54 -6.70
CA PHE A 144 -15.14 5.81 -5.35
C PHE A 144 -14.30 7.09 -5.32
N ARG A 145 -14.30 7.78 -4.18
CA ARG A 145 -13.43 8.92 -3.90
C ARG A 145 -12.66 8.66 -2.62
N PHE A 146 -11.40 9.09 -2.62
CA PHE A 146 -10.54 8.97 -1.44
C PHE A 146 -10.33 10.34 -0.82
N MET A 147 -10.75 10.49 0.43
CA MET A 147 -11.03 11.79 1.06
C MET A 147 -9.87 12.31 1.92
N CYS A 148 -8.77 11.56 2.00
CA CYS A 148 -7.56 12.00 2.70
C CYS A 148 -6.30 11.50 1.99
N ARG A 149 -5.27 12.35 1.87
CA ARG A 149 -3.99 11.93 1.28
C ARG A 149 -3.26 10.98 2.22
N ASN A 150 -2.46 10.07 1.68
CA ASN A 150 -1.63 9.20 2.52
C ASN A 150 -0.66 10.01 3.39
N THR A 151 -0.24 11.20 2.97
CA THR A 151 0.69 12.05 3.73
C THR A 151 0.04 12.87 4.84
N CYS A 152 -1.28 12.85 5.00
CA CYS A 152 -1.98 13.69 5.97
C CYS A 152 -1.69 13.25 7.41
N TYR A 153 -1.21 14.20 8.23
CA TYR A 153 -1.05 14.01 9.66
C TYR A 153 -2.41 13.86 10.36
N GLY A 154 -2.50 12.99 11.37
CA GLY A 154 -3.76 12.68 12.05
C GLY A 154 -4.76 11.86 11.22
N GLY A 155 -4.38 11.40 10.02
CA GLY A 155 -5.12 10.44 9.21
C GLY A 155 -4.22 9.25 8.85
N PRO A 156 -4.02 8.92 7.56
CA PRO A 156 -3.11 7.83 7.18
C PRO A 156 -1.66 8.03 7.62
N ASN A 157 -1.18 9.27 7.71
CA ASN A 157 0.15 9.63 8.25
C ASN A 157 1.33 8.81 7.68
N ARG A 158 1.42 8.77 6.34
CA ARG A 158 2.43 8.08 5.53
C ARG A 158 2.46 6.55 5.69
N ARG A 159 1.50 5.96 6.39
CA ARG A 159 1.32 4.50 6.45
C ARG A 159 0.74 4.01 5.13
N SER A 160 1.26 2.88 4.64
CA SER A 160 0.75 2.22 3.44
C SER A 160 -0.65 1.68 3.69
N THR A 161 -1.55 1.91 2.76
CA THR A 161 -2.97 1.55 2.86
C THR A 161 -3.36 0.54 1.78
N GLN A 162 -4.26 -0.36 2.12
CA GLN A 162 -4.92 -1.27 1.18
C GLN A 162 -6.43 -1.12 1.33
N VAL A 163 -7.14 -1.55 0.30
CA VAL A 163 -8.58 -1.71 0.29
C VAL A 163 -8.87 -3.16 -0.02
N ILE A 164 -9.68 -3.78 0.83
CA ILE A 164 -10.20 -5.13 0.60
C ILE A 164 -11.63 -4.96 0.11
N PHE A 165 -11.89 -5.42 -1.10
CA PHE A 165 -13.22 -5.55 -1.67
C PHE A 165 -13.71 -6.96 -1.40
N ILE A 166 -14.89 -7.10 -0.81
CA ILE A 166 -15.46 -8.39 -0.43
C ILE A 166 -16.84 -8.50 -1.08
N LEU A 167 -17.04 -9.46 -1.98
CA LEU A 167 -18.37 -9.84 -2.44
C LEU A 167 -19.03 -10.67 -1.33
N ARG A 168 -20.25 -10.31 -0.95
CA ARG A 168 -20.96 -10.91 0.18
C ARG A 168 -22.42 -11.19 -0.17
N SER A 169 -22.91 -12.38 0.18
CA SER A 169 -24.31 -12.75 0.02
C SER A 169 -25.21 -12.02 1.04
N PRO A 170 -26.54 -12.00 0.82
CA PRO A 170 -27.50 -11.36 1.73
C PRO A 170 -27.46 -11.89 3.17
N ASP A 171 -27.08 -13.16 3.35
CA ASP A 171 -26.93 -13.80 4.67
C ASP A 171 -25.64 -13.41 5.41
N GLY A 172 -24.75 -12.65 4.75
CA GLY A 172 -23.49 -12.18 5.32
C GLY A 172 -22.27 -13.03 4.99
N THR A 173 -22.41 -14.09 4.19
CA THR A 173 -21.29 -14.98 3.82
C THR A 173 -20.40 -14.34 2.74
N ASP A 174 -19.08 -14.40 2.93
CA ASP A 174 -18.12 -13.91 1.93
C ASP A 174 -18.06 -14.87 0.72
N LEU A 175 -18.29 -14.33 -0.48
CA LEU A 175 -18.32 -15.04 -1.76
C LEU A 175 -17.10 -14.77 -2.65
N GLY A 176 -16.31 -13.74 -2.33
CA GLY A 176 -15.12 -13.37 -3.08
C GLY A 176 -14.40 -12.22 -2.40
N ARG A 177 -13.08 -12.12 -2.61
CA ARG A 177 -12.24 -11.07 -2.04
C ARG A 177 -11.20 -10.62 -3.06
N SER A 178 -10.98 -9.32 -3.18
CA SER A 178 -9.83 -8.76 -3.85
C SER A 178 -9.16 -7.66 -3.05
N VAL A 179 -7.83 -7.63 -3.05
CA VAL A 179 -7.02 -6.70 -2.27
C VAL A 179 -6.23 -5.80 -3.21
N VAL A 180 -6.41 -4.49 -3.04
CA VAL A 180 -5.73 -3.47 -3.83
C VAL A 180 -4.95 -2.55 -2.91
N GLU A 181 -3.66 -2.34 -3.18
CA GLU A 181 -2.92 -1.27 -2.51
C GLU A 181 -3.36 0.09 -3.06
N VAL A 182 -3.60 1.08 -2.19
CA VAL A 182 -4.05 2.40 -2.62
C VAL A 182 -3.12 3.47 -2.11
N LYS A 183 -2.75 4.41 -2.99
CA LYS A 183 -1.98 5.61 -2.68
C LYS A 183 -2.68 6.87 -3.19
N VAL A 184 -3.26 7.61 -2.26
CA VAL A 184 -3.84 8.94 -2.46
C VAL A 184 -2.72 9.99 -2.44
N CYS A 185 -2.42 10.55 -3.61
CA CYS A 185 -1.27 11.44 -3.82
C CYS A 185 -1.62 12.62 -4.74
N ALA A 186 -0.70 13.57 -4.88
CA ALA A 186 -0.92 14.76 -5.71
C ALA A 186 -0.60 14.53 -7.21
N SER A 187 0.16 13.50 -7.53
CA SER A 187 0.63 13.23 -8.91
C SER A 187 0.67 11.73 -9.17
N PRO A 188 -0.49 11.07 -9.39
CA PRO A 188 -0.61 9.63 -9.56
C PRO A 188 0.37 9.02 -10.57
N GLY A 189 0.41 9.55 -11.79
CA GLY A 189 1.30 9.03 -12.84
C GLY A 189 2.79 9.12 -12.50
N ARG A 190 3.23 10.22 -11.87
CA ARG A 190 4.63 10.38 -11.42
C ARG A 190 4.98 9.38 -10.34
N ASP A 191 4.09 9.20 -9.37
CA ASP A 191 4.33 8.32 -8.24
C ASP A 191 4.30 6.84 -8.66
N ARG A 192 3.38 6.46 -9.57
CA ARG A 192 3.36 5.14 -10.22
C ARG A 192 4.69 4.84 -10.91
N LYS A 193 5.09 5.70 -11.85
CA LYS A 193 6.33 5.53 -12.62
C LYS A 193 7.55 5.36 -11.71
N ARG A 194 7.67 6.20 -10.69
CA ARG A 194 8.79 6.14 -9.74
C ARG A 194 8.81 4.82 -8.96
N GLU A 195 7.67 4.33 -8.51
CA GLU A 195 7.59 3.08 -7.73
C GLU A 195 7.76 1.83 -8.60
N GLU A 196 7.24 1.82 -9.84
CA GLU A 196 7.49 0.75 -10.81
C GLU A 196 8.99 0.68 -11.18
N GLU A 197 9.62 1.83 -11.46
CA GLU A 197 11.07 1.89 -11.70
C GLU A 197 11.89 1.40 -10.51
N HIS A 198 11.44 1.69 -9.28
CA HIS A 198 12.10 1.21 -8.08
C HIS A 198 11.98 -0.32 -7.95
N ALA A 199 10.78 -0.86 -8.17
CA ALA A 199 10.54 -2.30 -8.11
C ALA A 199 11.36 -3.07 -9.16
N LEU A 200 11.50 -2.52 -10.37
CA LEU A 200 12.35 -3.10 -11.42
C LEU A 200 13.84 -3.12 -11.02
N ARG A 201 14.33 -2.06 -10.37
CA ARG A 201 15.71 -2.01 -9.87
C ARG A 201 15.95 -3.03 -8.77
N ASP A 202 14.99 -3.17 -7.85
CA ASP A 202 15.07 -4.16 -6.77
C ASP A 202 15.08 -5.59 -7.34
N ALA A 203 14.21 -5.91 -8.30
CA ALA A 203 14.18 -7.22 -8.96
C ALA A 203 15.50 -7.55 -9.69
N LYS A 204 16.14 -6.55 -10.32
CA LYS A 204 17.43 -6.73 -11.00
C LYS A 204 18.59 -6.98 -10.01
N LEU A 205 18.47 -6.55 -8.76
CA LEU A 205 19.47 -6.81 -7.71
C LEU A 205 19.34 -8.23 -7.10
N GLU A 206 18.15 -8.85 -7.19
CA GLU A 206 17.88 -10.20 -6.70
C GLU A 206 18.36 -11.31 -7.66
N HIS A 207 18.48 -11.02 -8.97
CA HIS A 207 19.06 -11.92 -9.98
C HIS A 207 20.37 -11.36 -10.55
N PRO A 208 21.55 -11.68 -9.99
CA PRO A 208 22.80 -11.32 -10.63
C PRO A 208 22.97 -12.22 -11.87
N GLU A 209 22.92 -11.64 -13.06
CA GLU A 209 23.53 -12.28 -14.23
C GLU A 209 24.99 -12.59 -13.90
N PRO A 210 25.52 -13.77 -14.29
CA PRO A 210 26.92 -14.08 -14.08
C PRO A 210 27.78 -12.99 -14.73
N PRO A 211 28.84 -12.50 -14.06
CA PRO A 211 29.63 -11.40 -14.59
C PRO A 211 30.27 -11.82 -15.91
N THR A 212 29.92 -11.12 -16.98
CA THR A 212 30.73 -11.13 -18.20
C THR A 212 32.09 -10.53 -17.86
N PRO A 213 33.22 -11.20 -18.16
CA PRO A 213 34.53 -10.65 -17.87
C PRO A 213 34.79 -9.47 -18.81
N GLY A 214 34.96 -8.28 -18.23
CA GLY A 214 35.57 -7.15 -18.93
C GLY A 214 34.78 -5.86 -18.84
N THR A 215 35.16 -5.02 -17.88
CA THR A 215 35.56 -3.61 -18.04
C THR A 215 35.09 -2.83 -16.81
N SER A 216 36.02 -2.67 -15.88
CA SER A 216 35.94 -1.77 -14.74
C SER A 216 36.01 -0.32 -15.20
N THR A 217 35.08 0.52 -14.73
CA THR A 217 35.36 1.87 -14.20
C THR A 217 34.06 2.50 -13.70
N GLY A 218 34.03 2.93 -12.43
CA GLY A 218 33.00 3.88 -11.98
C GLY A 218 32.53 3.71 -10.52
N ASN A 219 33.19 4.45 -9.62
CA ASN A 219 32.78 4.76 -8.24
C ASN A 219 31.28 4.62 -7.95
N SER A 220 30.92 3.76 -6.99
CA SER A 220 29.59 3.76 -6.38
C SER A 220 29.73 3.57 -4.87
N GLY A 221 29.31 4.58 -4.12
CA GLY A 221 29.29 4.57 -2.66
C GLY A 221 28.55 3.32 -2.16
N ALA A 222 29.23 2.55 -1.31
CA ALA A 222 28.77 1.25 -0.85
C ALA A 222 27.42 1.34 -0.10
N THR A 223 26.32 1.10 -0.82
CA THR A 223 25.04 0.78 -0.21
C THR A 223 25.14 -0.63 0.38
N LYS A 224 24.92 -0.75 1.70
CA LYS A 224 24.98 -2.03 2.41
C LYS A 224 24.00 -3.01 1.76
N ARG A 225 24.53 -4.07 1.14
CA ARG A 225 23.76 -5.17 0.56
C ARG A 225 23.00 -5.89 1.68
N LYS A 226 21.68 -6.00 1.57
CA LYS A 226 20.83 -6.74 2.52
C LYS A 226 20.62 -8.17 2.03
N TYR A 227 20.52 -9.10 2.97
CA TYR A 227 20.27 -10.52 2.71
C TYR A 227 19.11 -11.00 3.58
N THR A 228 18.31 -11.94 3.06
CA THR A 228 17.17 -12.53 3.78
C THR A 228 17.49 -13.96 4.18
N LEU A 229 17.19 -14.31 5.44
CA LEU A 229 17.34 -15.65 5.99
C LEU A 229 15.96 -16.16 6.46
N HIS A 230 15.54 -17.32 5.95
CA HIS A 230 14.30 -17.96 6.37
C HIS A 230 14.57 -18.98 7.47
N THR A 231 13.73 -18.98 8.51
CA THR A 231 13.77 -20.00 9.58
C THR A 231 12.34 -20.30 10.05
N ASN A 232 12.08 -21.56 10.35
CA ASN A 232 10.81 -22.04 10.92
C ASN A 232 10.86 -22.18 12.44
N SER A 233 11.98 -21.82 13.08
CA SER A 233 12.16 -21.92 14.53
C SER A 233 12.16 -20.54 15.20
N LYS A 234 11.20 -20.32 16.10
CA LYS A 234 11.07 -19.06 16.86
C LYS A 234 12.27 -18.78 17.76
N SER A 235 12.93 -19.82 18.29
CA SER A 235 14.14 -19.67 19.10
C SER A 235 15.34 -19.23 18.25
N VAL A 236 15.49 -19.82 17.06
CA VAL A 236 16.53 -19.46 16.08
C VAL A 236 16.32 -18.03 15.58
N TYR A 237 15.08 -17.63 15.26
CA TYR A 237 14.75 -16.25 14.88
C TYR A 237 15.20 -15.23 15.95
N LYS A 238 14.86 -15.48 17.22
CA LYS A 238 15.25 -14.57 18.32
C LYS A 238 16.77 -14.51 18.52
N MET A 239 17.47 -15.62 18.33
CA MET A 239 18.93 -15.67 18.40
C MET A 239 19.58 -14.86 17.26
N LEU A 240 19.12 -15.06 16.03
CA LEU A 240 19.62 -14.35 14.84
C LEU A 240 19.36 -12.83 14.93
N LEU A 241 18.21 -12.41 15.48
CA LEU A 241 17.94 -11.00 15.76
C LEU A 241 18.96 -10.37 16.72
N LYS A 242 19.28 -11.07 17.83
CA LYS A 242 20.27 -10.59 18.81
C LYS A 242 21.67 -10.50 18.20
N LEU A 243 22.05 -11.49 17.39
CA LEU A 243 23.33 -11.48 16.67
C LEU A 243 23.41 -10.32 15.66
N ASN A 244 22.35 -10.10 14.89
CA ASN A 244 22.32 -9.00 13.92
C ASN A 244 22.48 -7.63 14.61
N ALA A 245 21.76 -7.40 15.72
CA ALA A 245 21.90 -6.19 16.51
C ALA A 245 23.33 -6.00 17.07
N GLY A 246 23.98 -7.08 17.51
CA GLY A 246 25.36 -7.05 17.99
C GLY A 246 26.39 -6.73 16.89
N CYS A 247 26.21 -7.30 15.69
CA CYS A 247 27.07 -7.03 14.54
C CYS A 247 26.96 -5.57 14.07
N ASP A 248 25.76 -4.98 14.09
CA ASP A 248 25.55 -3.57 13.72
C ASP A 248 26.29 -2.61 14.66
N LEU A 249 26.35 -2.91 15.96
CA LEU A 249 27.10 -2.14 16.95
C LEU A 249 28.62 -2.19 16.69
N GLN A 250 29.17 -3.37 16.37
CA GLN A 250 30.61 -3.52 16.07
C GLN A 250 31.01 -2.80 14.76
N VAL A 251 30.13 -2.77 13.76
CA VAL A 251 30.35 -1.99 12.53
C VAL A 251 30.31 -0.49 12.82
N GLY A 252 29.44 -0.04 13.73
CA GLY A 252 29.40 1.33 14.22
C GLY A 252 30.69 1.75 14.93
N GLU A 253 31.20 0.90 15.82
CA GLU A 253 32.46 1.14 16.56
C GLU A 253 33.69 1.18 15.65
N LYS A 254 33.79 0.29 14.66
CA LYS A 254 34.88 0.31 13.67
C LYS A 254 34.86 1.58 12.82
N ARG A 255 33.67 2.08 12.45
CA ARG A 255 33.53 3.36 11.72
C ARG A 255 33.96 4.55 12.57
N MET A 256 33.62 4.56 13.86
CA MET A 256 34.04 5.62 14.80
C MET A 256 35.56 5.61 15.03
N ARG A 257 36.19 4.44 15.12
CA ARG A 257 37.66 4.32 15.21
C ARG A 257 38.36 4.81 13.93
N ASN A 258 37.88 4.42 12.75
CA ASN A 258 38.44 4.89 11.49
C ASN A 258 38.27 6.40 11.30
N ALA A 259 37.13 6.98 11.70
CA ALA A 259 36.90 8.41 11.63
C ALA A 259 37.83 9.22 12.56
N ARG A 260 38.13 8.69 13.76
CA ARG A 260 39.14 9.29 14.67
C ARG A 260 40.54 9.24 14.07
N SER A 261 40.93 8.10 13.50
CA SER A 261 42.26 7.93 12.88
C SER A 261 42.47 8.86 11.67
N ILE A 262 41.43 9.08 10.86
CA ILE A 262 41.47 10.03 9.72
C ILE A 262 41.53 11.48 10.23
N GLY A 263 40.82 11.80 11.30
CA GLY A 263 40.86 13.12 11.94
C GLY A 263 42.21 13.46 12.57
N GLU A 264 42.96 12.47 13.05
CA GLU A 264 44.33 12.65 13.55
C GLU A 264 45.34 12.85 12.40
N MET A 265 45.22 12.11 11.28
CA MET A 265 46.09 12.32 10.11
C MET A 265 45.94 13.71 9.48
N LEU A 266 44.71 14.23 9.42
CA LEU A 266 44.44 15.58 8.86
C LEU A 266 44.95 16.72 9.75
N LYS A 267 45.13 16.48 11.06
CA LYS A 267 45.75 17.44 11.99
C LYS A 267 47.27 17.48 11.85
N ILE A 268 47.90 16.37 11.47
CA ILE A 268 49.36 16.30 11.26
C ILE A 268 49.76 17.00 9.95
N SER A 269 48.95 16.85 8.89
CA SER A 269 49.20 17.50 7.59
C SER A 269 48.98 19.02 7.60
N SER A 270 48.28 19.56 8.60
CA SER A 270 48.05 21.00 8.75
C SER A 270 49.10 21.70 9.63
N SER A 271 49.96 20.94 10.31
CA SER A 271 51.12 21.48 11.04
C SER A 271 52.40 21.56 10.21
N GLU A 272 52.48 20.88 9.06
CA GLU A 272 53.63 20.92 8.14
C GLU A 272 53.57 22.08 7.12
N SER A 273 52.44 22.76 6.98
CA SER A 273 52.25 23.87 6.04
C SER A 273 52.45 25.28 6.64
N SER A 274 53.11 25.39 7.80
CA SER A 274 53.38 26.70 8.47
C SER A 274 54.86 26.95 8.75
N SER A 275 55.76 26.24 8.06
CA SER A 275 57.20 26.47 8.11
C SER A 275 57.79 26.48 6.70
N GLU A 276 57.42 27.50 5.92
CA GLU A 276 58.21 28.13 4.86
C GLU A 276 57.93 29.64 4.86
#